data_AF-A0A3D3UTJ3-F1
#
_entry.id   AF-A0A3D3UTJ3-F1
#
_cell.length_a   1.000
_cell.length_b   1.000
_cell.length_c   1.000
_cell.angle_alpha   90.00
_cell.angle_beta   90.00
_cell.angle_gamma   90.00
#
_symmetry.space_group_name_H-M   'P 1'
#
loop_
_entity.id
_entity.type
_entity.pdbx_description
1 polymer ?
#
loop_
_entity_poly.entity_id
_entity_poly.type
_entity_poly.pdbx_seq_one_letter_code
_entity_poly.pdbx_strand_id
1 'polypeptide(L)'
;MINIRFKQLMGMMAALIALSLLLGATKVEANEIGKKVKVASLSFVPEKWNKEANLKKMDTLARQAAENGAKILVTPEGALEGYLIDFLRRSGNDRPKWEPKFQEIAEPVDGPGVTKIRDLAKELNVDFVLGFLERDGDYLHNTCVWIDAKGEILHRHRKTHMAQPYFDPPNYRPGYELKSFDTAYGRAGIIICYERQVPETSVALALDGAHIIINPSYGSRGEWNDTMLRTRARDNNCYFLFTHPKQTLAIAPNGSIILNEKDKEGIFYFEMGGHEIRQENLKRRRPEAFAKTLAQHVHRGNQRLSTPGRIKVAAVQLAVSNDLEKNTKRICEHIAGLAKQGVRVALFPECATTGYFKDEIPKYTEKQLKKAEETIAYTCAENDLYAIVGS
;
A
#
# COMPACT_ATOMS: atom_id res chain seq x y z
N MET A 1 -21.64 -43.14 -23.88
CA MET A 1 -21.68 -43.04 -22.41
C MET A 1 -20.83 -41.90 -21.81
N ILE A 2 -19.74 -41.45 -22.45
CA ILE A 2 -18.86 -40.39 -21.91
C ILE A 2 -19.49 -38.98 -21.98
N ASN A 3 -20.24 -38.66 -23.04
CA ASN A 3 -20.87 -37.34 -23.22
C ASN A 3 -22.05 -37.03 -22.26
N ILE A 4 -22.70 -38.05 -21.69
CA ILE A 4 -23.82 -37.85 -20.75
C ILE A 4 -23.28 -37.51 -19.35
N ARG A 5 -22.16 -38.14 -18.94
CA ARG A 5 -21.51 -37.86 -17.65
C ARG A 5 -20.90 -36.46 -17.60
N PHE A 6 -20.41 -35.92 -18.72
CA PHE A 6 -19.84 -34.57 -18.76
C PHE A 6 -20.91 -33.46 -18.58
N LYS A 7 -22.09 -33.62 -19.18
CA LYS A 7 -23.22 -32.69 -18.99
C LYS A 7 -23.80 -32.76 -17.57
N GLN A 8 -23.86 -33.94 -16.95
CA GLN A 8 -24.27 -34.08 -15.55
C GLN A 8 -23.25 -33.47 -14.58
N LEU A 9 -21.94 -33.62 -14.85
CA LEU A 9 -20.88 -33.03 -14.04
C LEU A 9 -20.89 -31.49 -14.12
N MET A 10 -21.09 -30.92 -15.32
CA MET A 10 -21.24 -29.47 -15.49
C MET A 10 -22.51 -28.93 -14.84
N GLY A 11 -23.62 -29.67 -14.89
CA GLY A 11 -24.87 -29.33 -14.19
C GLY A 11 -24.71 -29.30 -12.66
N MET A 12 -23.99 -30.28 -12.10
CA MET A 12 -23.67 -30.30 -10.66
C MET A 12 -22.68 -29.19 -10.25
N MET A 13 -21.68 -28.86 -11.06
CA MET A 13 -20.78 -27.73 -10.79
C MET A 13 -21.52 -26.39 -10.85
N ALA A 14 -22.40 -26.19 -11.83
CA ALA A 14 -23.22 -24.98 -11.92
C ALA A 14 -24.19 -24.87 -10.73
N ALA A 15 -24.77 -25.99 -10.29
CA ALA A 15 -25.63 -26.03 -9.10
C ALA A 15 -24.83 -25.78 -7.81
N LEU A 16 -23.60 -26.29 -7.67
CA LEU A 16 -22.74 -26.03 -6.51
C LEU A 16 -22.25 -24.57 -6.46
N ILE A 17 -21.96 -23.97 -7.61
CA ILE A 17 -21.62 -22.54 -7.71
C ILE A 17 -22.84 -21.68 -7.36
N ALA A 18 -24.03 -22.03 -7.89
CA ALA A 18 -25.28 -21.34 -7.54
C ALA A 18 -25.67 -21.52 -6.07
N LEU A 19 -25.44 -22.70 -5.48
CA LEU A 19 -25.71 -22.98 -4.07
C LEU A 19 -24.71 -22.27 -3.15
N SER A 20 -23.45 -22.10 -3.57
CA SER A 20 -22.46 -21.27 -2.86
C SER A 20 -22.79 -19.78 -2.92
N LEU A 21 -23.41 -19.31 -4.01
CA LEU A 21 -23.94 -17.96 -4.15
C LEU A 21 -25.24 -17.75 -3.34
N LEU A 22 -25.98 -18.82 -3.04
CA LEU A 22 -27.24 -18.77 -2.28
C LEU A 22 -27.10 -18.99 -0.76
N LEU A 23 -25.99 -19.57 -0.28
CA LEU A 23 -25.79 -19.92 1.14
C LEU A 23 -24.68 -19.13 1.87
N GLY A 24 -24.06 -18.12 1.24
CA GLY A 24 -22.89 -17.44 1.82
C GLY A 24 -22.90 -15.92 1.84
N ALA A 25 -23.97 -15.25 1.39
CA ALA A 25 -24.10 -13.81 1.52
C ALA A 25 -25.06 -13.50 2.67
N THR A 26 -24.53 -13.46 3.89
CA THR A 26 -25.17 -12.71 4.97
C THR A 26 -25.31 -11.28 4.47
N LYS A 27 -26.55 -10.89 4.13
CA LYS A 27 -26.91 -9.51 3.77
C LYS A 27 -26.37 -8.56 4.84
N VAL A 28 -25.31 -7.83 4.50
CA VAL A 28 -24.93 -6.61 5.19
C VAL A 28 -25.99 -5.56 4.85
N GLU A 29 -27.02 -5.44 5.67
CA GLU A 29 -28.00 -4.36 5.54
C GLU A 29 -27.43 -3.05 6.09
N ALA A 30 -27.16 -2.13 5.15
CA ALA A 30 -27.05 -0.67 5.19
C ALA A 30 -25.83 -0.24 4.35
N ASN A 31 -26.07 -0.05 3.05
CA ASN A 31 -25.01 0.23 2.07
C ASN A 31 -24.63 1.71 2.13
N GLU A 32 -23.62 2.06 2.95
CA GLU A 32 -23.02 3.40 2.95
C GLU A 32 -22.01 3.59 1.80
N ILE A 33 -21.87 2.60 0.91
CA ILE A 33 -21.04 2.67 -0.28
C ILE A 33 -21.41 3.89 -1.13
N GLY A 34 -20.42 4.75 -1.37
CA GLY A 34 -20.58 5.99 -2.14
C GLY A 34 -21.00 7.20 -1.32
N LYS A 35 -21.41 7.04 -0.05
CA LYS A 35 -21.70 8.14 0.86
C LYS A 35 -20.43 8.64 1.54
N LYS A 36 -20.50 9.85 2.08
CA LYS A 36 -19.43 10.40 2.92
C LYS A 36 -19.47 9.73 4.30
N VAL A 37 -18.34 9.19 4.73
CA VAL A 37 -18.17 8.49 6.01
C VAL A 37 -17.10 9.21 6.81
N LYS A 38 -17.43 9.56 8.06
CA LYS A 38 -16.49 10.20 8.97
C LYS A 38 -15.64 9.16 9.69
N VAL A 39 -14.33 9.32 9.63
CA VAL A 39 -13.33 8.41 10.21
C VAL A 39 -12.56 9.16 11.29
N ALA A 40 -12.23 8.47 12.38
CA ALA A 40 -11.40 8.99 13.44
C ALA A 40 -10.14 8.15 13.62
N SER A 41 -8.99 8.82 13.55
CA SER A 41 -7.71 8.29 13.99
C SER A 41 -7.56 8.57 15.48
N LEU A 42 -7.45 7.50 16.28
CA LEU A 42 -7.20 7.58 17.72
C LEU A 42 -5.68 7.62 17.93
N SER A 43 -5.08 8.80 17.83
CA SER A 43 -3.63 8.97 17.89
C SER A 43 -3.18 9.13 19.35
N PHE A 44 -2.63 8.08 19.95
CA PHE A 44 -2.09 8.12 21.30
C PHE A 44 -0.86 7.22 21.43
N VAL A 45 0.00 7.49 22.42
CA VAL A 45 1.08 6.57 22.79
C VAL A 45 0.51 5.52 23.75
N PRO A 46 0.35 4.24 23.34
CA PRO A 46 -0.08 3.20 24.26
C PRO A 46 1.01 2.92 25.30
N GLU A 47 0.59 2.70 26.54
CA GLU A 47 1.43 2.37 27.67
C GLU A 47 1.90 0.91 27.56
N LYS A 48 3.22 0.72 27.63
CA LYS A 48 3.84 -0.61 27.52
C LYS A 48 3.44 -1.47 28.71
N TRP A 49 3.00 -2.69 28.44
CA TRP A 49 2.64 -3.69 29.44
C TRP A 49 1.39 -3.39 30.27
N ASN A 50 0.61 -2.36 29.90
CA ASN A 50 -0.56 -1.93 30.66
C ASN A 50 -1.83 -1.94 29.80
N LYS A 51 -2.36 -3.15 29.56
CA LYS A 51 -3.60 -3.33 28.76
C LYS A 51 -4.78 -2.58 29.37
N GLU A 52 -4.87 -2.51 30.69
CA GLU A 52 -5.97 -1.84 31.38
C GLU A 52 -5.98 -0.33 31.13
N ALA A 53 -4.83 0.34 31.28
CA ALA A 53 -4.70 1.77 30.97
C ALA A 53 -5.00 2.05 29.49
N ASN A 54 -4.49 1.20 28.59
CA ASN A 54 -4.72 1.34 27.15
C ASN A 54 -6.20 1.16 26.77
N LEU A 55 -6.87 0.16 27.33
CA LEU A 55 -8.31 -0.05 27.14
C LEU A 55 -9.13 1.13 27.65
N LYS A 56 -8.82 1.65 28.85
CA LYS A 56 -9.48 2.83 29.41
C LYS A 56 -9.29 4.07 28.51
N LYS A 57 -8.07 4.25 27.99
CA LYS A 57 -7.76 5.34 27.06
C LYS A 57 -8.54 5.19 25.75
N MET A 58 -8.57 3.99 25.17
CA MET A 58 -9.33 3.70 23.96
C MET A 58 -10.83 3.92 24.15
N ASP A 59 -11.41 3.45 25.27
CA ASP A 59 -12.82 3.70 25.62
C ASP A 59 -13.14 5.21 25.62
N THR A 60 -12.33 5.99 26.34
CA THR A 60 -12.54 7.45 26.44
C THR A 60 -12.49 8.12 25.06
N LEU A 61 -11.47 7.80 24.25
CA LEU A 61 -11.31 8.39 22.92
C LEU A 61 -12.40 7.92 21.95
N ALA A 62 -12.83 6.67 22.06
CA ALA A 62 -13.86 6.09 21.19
C ALA A 62 -15.22 6.72 21.44
N ARG A 63 -15.60 6.93 22.70
CA ARG A 63 -16.84 7.62 23.08
C ARG A 63 -16.88 9.04 22.52
N GLN A 64 -15.79 9.79 22.71
CA GLN A 64 -15.65 11.14 22.16
C GLN A 64 -15.74 11.14 20.62
N ALA A 65 -15.11 10.18 19.95
CA ALA A 65 -15.16 10.07 18.50
C ALA A 65 -16.55 9.71 17.97
N ALA A 66 -17.23 8.78 18.64
CA ALA A 66 -18.60 8.36 18.31
C ALA A 66 -19.61 9.50 18.54
N GLU A 67 -19.50 10.23 19.65
CA GLU A 67 -20.28 11.45 19.92
C GLU A 67 -20.06 12.52 18.84
N ASN A 68 -18.84 12.60 18.28
CA ASN A 68 -18.51 13.47 17.16
C ASN A 68 -19.00 12.94 15.79
N GLY A 69 -19.69 11.81 15.76
CA GLY A 69 -20.29 11.21 14.57
C GLY A 69 -19.33 10.36 13.73
N ALA A 70 -18.16 9.98 14.24
CA ALA A 70 -17.28 9.05 13.54
C ALA A 70 -17.92 7.66 13.45
N LYS A 71 -17.68 6.97 12.33
CA LYS A 71 -18.20 5.63 12.03
C LYS A 71 -17.13 4.55 11.94
N ILE A 72 -15.88 4.96 11.76
CA ILE A 72 -14.72 4.07 11.77
C ILE A 72 -13.69 4.68 12.71
N LEU A 73 -13.25 3.91 13.71
CA LEU A 73 -12.22 4.28 14.68
C LEU A 73 -10.97 3.45 14.44
N VAL A 74 -9.81 4.09 14.30
CA VAL A 74 -8.55 3.40 14.01
C VAL A 74 -7.53 3.69 15.10
N THR A 75 -6.91 2.65 15.63
CA THR A 75 -5.85 2.76 16.64
C THR A 75 -4.45 2.58 16.03
N PRO A 76 -3.38 2.96 16.75
CA PRO A 76 -2.02 2.69 16.32
C PRO A 76 -1.67 1.20 16.38
N GLU A 77 -0.52 0.84 15.82
CA GLU A 77 0.04 -0.51 15.95
C GLU A 77 0.34 -0.85 17.43
N GLY A 78 -0.03 -2.05 17.86
CA GLY A 78 0.18 -2.53 19.25
C GLY A 78 -0.53 -1.67 20.31
N ALA A 79 -1.70 -1.14 19.98
CA ALA A 79 -2.48 -0.26 20.85
C ALA A 79 -2.92 -0.93 22.16
N LEU A 80 -3.11 -2.26 22.16
CA LEU A 80 -3.56 -2.98 23.35
C LEU A 80 -2.43 -3.15 24.38
N GLU A 81 -1.29 -3.71 23.97
CA GLU A 81 -0.17 -4.07 24.86
C GLU A 81 0.96 -3.03 24.92
N GLY A 82 0.94 -2.01 24.04
CA GLY A 82 1.90 -0.91 24.01
C GLY A 82 3.05 -1.04 23.00
N TYR A 83 2.85 -1.77 21.90
CA TYR A 83 3.85 -1.99 20.85
C TYR A 83 5.21 -2.45 21.41
N LEU A 84 5.21 -3.67 21.95
CA LEU A 84 6.35 -4.17 22.72
C LEU A 84 7.54 -4.63 21.85
N ILE A 85 7.35 -4.78 20.54
CA ILE A 85 8.44 -5.20 19.65
C ILE A 85 9.59 -4.18 19.57
N ASP A 86 9.32 -2.87 19.72
CA ASP A 86 10.40 -1.87 19.82
C ASP A 86 11.17 -2.00 21.14
N PHE A 87 10.49 -2.40 22.22
CA PHE A 87 11.15 -2.69 23.49
C PHE A 87 12.13 -3.86 23.32
N LEU A 88 11.70 -5.00 22.77
CA LEU A 88 12.58 -6.15 22.53
C LEU A 88 13.78 -5.81 21.65
N ARG A 89 13.56 -5.07 20.57
CA ARG A 89 14.65 -4.64 19.68
C ARG A 89 15.75 -3.93 20.47
N ARG A 90 15.38 -3.06 21.42
CA ARG A 90 16.30 -2.31 22.28
C ARG A 90 16.90 -3.14 23.42
N SER A 91 16.28 -4.24 23.82
CA SER A 91 16.77 -5.12 24.89
C SER A 91 18.02 -5.94 24.52
N GLY A 92 18.43 -5.97 23.25
CA GLY A 92 19.69 -6.60 22.83
C GLY A 92 19.84 -8.06 23.31
N ASN A 93 20.91 -8.35 24.05
CA ASN A 93 21.17 -9.71 24.56
C ASN A 93 20.23 -10.14 25.70
N ASP A 94 19.46 -9.23 26.29
CA ASP A 94 18.47 -9.56 27.33
C ASP A 94 17.13 -10.06 26.77
N ARG A 95 16.94 -10.04 25.44
CA ARG A 95 15.70 -10.46 24.78
C ARG A 95 15.13 -11.80 25.28
N PRO A 96 15.92 -12.89 25.45
CA PRO A 96 15.40 -14.17 25.93
C PRO A 96 14.73 -14.10 27.30
N LYS A 97 15.12 -13.15 28.16
CA LYS A 97 14.53 -12.98 29.50
C LYS A 97 13.09 -12.46 29.46
N TRP A 98 12.71 -11.82 28.35
CA TRP A 98 11.39 -11.22 28.18
C TRP A 98 10.41 -12.15 27.49
N GLU A 99 10.88 -13.23 26.87
CA GLU A 99 10.06 -14.21 26.15
C GLU A 99 8.79 -14.64 26.91
N PRO A 100 8.87 -15.06 28.20
CA PRO A 100 7.68 -15.51 28.91
C PRO A 100 6.68 -14.37 29.14
N LYS A 101 7.19 -13.15 29.38
CA LYS A 101 6.33 -11.97 29.58
C LYS A 101 5.58 -11.60 28.30
N PHE A 102 6.18 -11.77 27.13
CA PHE A 102 5.51 -11.56 25.85
C PHE A 102 4.34 -12.52 25.66
N GLN A 103 4.54 -13.78 26.01
CA GLN A 103 3.48 -14.79 26.01
C GLN A 103 2.36 -14.44 27.00
N GLU A 104 2.70 -13.94 28.19
CA GLU A 104 1.71 -13.57 29.21
C GLU A 104 0.87 -12.34 28.82
N ILE A 105 1.49 -11.31 28.23
CA ILE A 105 0.79 -10.06 27.87
C ILE A 105 -0.05 -10.22 26.60
N ALA A 106 0.42 -11.03 25.64
CA ALA A 106 -0.30 -11.34 24.41
C ALA A 106 -1.60 -12.08 24.72
N GLU A 107 -2.60 -11.91 23.86
CA GLU A 107 -3.88 -12.59 24.00
C GLU A 107 -4.35 -13.17 22.67
N PRO A 108 -5.15 -14.24 22.69
CA PRO A 108 -5.78 -14.73 21.47
C PRO A 108 -6.75 -13.69 20.90
N VAL A 109 -7.17 -13.88 19.65
CA VAL A 109 -8.05 -12.93 18.96
C VAL A 109 -9.43 -12.78 19.64
N ASP A 110 -9.85 -13.79 20.40
CA ASP A 110 -11.05 -13.79 21.25
C ASP A 110 -10.73 -13.49 22.72
N GLY A 111 -9.56 -12.91 22.98
CA GLY A 111 -9.08 -12.53 24.30
C GLY A 111 -9.89 -11.42 24.96
N PRO A 112 -9.64 -11.16 26.26
CA PRO A 112 -10.45 -10.23 27.05
C PRO A 112 -10.33 -8.77 26.59
N GLY A 113 -9.17 -8.34 26.10
CA GLY A 113 -8.99 -6.99 25.56
C GLY A 113 -9.74 -6.80 24.23
N VAL A 114 -9.60 -7.75 23.29
CA VAL A 114 -10.35 -7.73 22.03
C VAL A 114 -11.86 -7.79 22.29
N THR A 115 -12.32 -8.64 23.19
CA THR A 115 -13.74 -8.76 23.57
C THR A 115 -14.30 -7.44 24.09
N LYS A 116 -13.58 -6.74 24.98
CA LYS A 116 -13.99 -5.42 25.47
C LYS A 116 -14.14 -4.39 24.33
N ILE A 117 -13.25 -4.43 23.34
CA ILE A 117 -13.35 -3.54 22.17
C ILE A 117 -14.52 -3.94 21.25
N ARG A 118 -14.83 -5.23 21.13
CA ARG A 118 -16.04 -5.70 20.41
C ARG A 118 -17.33 -5.21 21.06
N ASP A 119 -17.41 -5.31 22.38
CA ASP A 119 -18.56 -4.82 23.14
C ASP A 119 -18.70 -3.30 23.01
N LEU A 120 -17.59 -2.57 23.08
CA LEU A 120 -17.56 -1.11 22.90
C LEU A 120 -17.96 -0.70 21.47
N ALA A 121 -17.48 -1.39 20.44
CA ALA A 121 -17.84 -1.13 19.04
C ALA A 121 -19.36 -1.28 18.83
N LYS A 122 -19.95 -2.33 19.42
CA LYS A 122 -21.39 -2.58 19.42
C LYS A 122 -22.18 -1.53 20.21
N GLU A 123 -21.70 -1.15 21.39
CA GLU A 123 -22.31 -0.13 22.23
C GLU A 123 -22.38 1.22 21.51
N LEU A 124 -21.27 1.62 20.87
CA LEU A 124 -21.15 2.91 20.19
C LEU A 124 -21.67 2.91 18.75
N ASN A 125 -22.03 1.73 18.21
CA ASN A 125 -22.46 1.56 16.82
C ASN A 125 -21.45 2.13 15.81
N VAL A 126 -20.18 1.71 15.95
CA VAL A 126 -19.03 2.11 15.12
C VAL A 126 -18.17 0.91 14.77
N ASP A 127 -17.48 0.99 13.63
CA ASP A 127 -16.41 0.04 13.31
C ASP A 127 -15.12 0.43 14.05
N PHE A 128 -14.35 -0.58 14.47
CA PHE A 128 -13.14 -0.41 15.27
C PHE A 128 -11.99 -1.22 14.69
N VAL A 129 -10.89 -0.55 14.36
CA VAL A 129 -9.65 -1.14 13.86
C VAL A 129 -8.62 -1.16 14.98
N LEU A 130 -8.34 -2.35 15.49
CA LEU A 130 -7.51 -2.57 16.69
C LEU A 130 -6.21 -3.27 16.33
N GLY A 131 -5.06 -2.65 16.62
CA GLY A 131 -3.75 -3.28 16.56
C GLY A 131 -3.32 -3.87 17.91
N PHE A 132 -2.81 -5.11 17.93
CA PHE A 132 -2.38 -5.79 19.16
C PHE A 132 -1.38 -6.93 18.90
N LEU A 133 -0.73 -7.38 19.98
CA LEU A 133 0.08 -8.60 20.00
C LEU A 133 -0.81 -9.81 20.27
N GLU A 134 -0.93 -10.64 19.26
CA GLU A 134 -1.81 -11.80 19.25
C GLU A 134 -1.05 -13.07 19.60
N ARG A 135 -1.64 -13.92 20.44
CA ARG A 135 -1.13 -15.25 20.79
C ARG A 135 -1.97 -16.34 20.11
N ASP A 136 -1.30 -17.25 19.41
CA ASP A 136 -1.92 -18.42 18.79
C ASP A 136 -1.07 -19.67 19.08
N GLY A 137 -1.54 -20.45 20.06
CA GLY A 137 -0.71 -21.48 20.68
C GLY A 137 0.57 -20.86 21.25
N ASP A 138 1.71 -21.42 20.83
CA ASP A 138 3.04 -20.94 21.23
C ASP A 138 3.54 -19.78 20.37
N TYR A 139 2.82 -19.38 19.31
CA TYR A 139 3.25 -18.34 18.38
C TYR A 139 2.69 -16.97 18.72
N LEU A 140 3.47 -15.95 18.39
CA LEU A 140 3.10 -14.55 18.54
C LEU A 140 3.01 -13.89 17.16
N HIS A 141 2.03 -13.00 17.01
CA HIS A 141 1.80 -12.25 15.78
C HIS A 141 1.52 -10.77 16.04
N ASN A 142 2.01 -9.92 15.15
CA ASN A 142 1.53 -8.54 15.07
C ASN A 142 0.21 -8.56 14.30
N THR A 143 -0.89 -8.33 15.00
CA THR A 143 -2.21 -8.49 14.43
C THR A 143 -2.98 -7.18 14.47
N CYS A 144 -3.78 -6.97 13.44
CA CYS A 144 -4.81 -5.96 13.44
C CYS A 144 -6.15 -6.58 13.04
N VAL A 145 -7.21 -6.29 13.79
CA VAL A 145 -8.56 -6.72 13.48
C VAL A 145 -9.43 -5.54 13.09
N TRP A 146 -10.32 -5.78 12.14
CA TRP A 146 -11.45 -4.90 11.86
C TRP A 146 -12.70 -5.50 12.50
N ILE A 147 -13.26 -4.77 13.46
CA ILE A 147 -14.48 -5.14 14.18
C ILE A 147 -15.60 -4.24 13.66
N ASP A 148 -16.72 -4.81 13.24
CA ASP A 148 -17.87 -4.02 12.79
C ASP A 148 -18.70 -3.44 13.95
N ALA A 149 -19.63 -2.56 13.62
CA ALA A 149 -20.59 -1.99 14.56
C ALA A 149 -21.53 -3.01 15.25
N LYS A 150 -21.52 -4.29 14.87
CA LYS A 150 -22.23 -5.38 15.57
C LYS A 150 -21.33 -6.11 16.57
N GLY A 151 -20.04 -5.80 16.58
CA GLY A 151 -19.02 -6.45 17.38
C GLY A 151 -18.43 -7.69 16.69
N GLU A 152 -18.65 -7.92 15.40
CA GLU A 152 -18.09 -9.06 14.67
C GLU A 152 -16.74 -8.72 14.05
N ILE A 153 -15.80 -9.66 14.08
CA ILE A 153 -14.49 -9.50 13.43
C ILE A 153 -14.66 -9.80 11.94
N LEU A 154 -14.71 -8.75 11.11
CA LEU A 154 -14.80 -8.89 9.66
C LEU A 154 -13.49 -9.39 9.05
N HIS A 155 -12.36 -9.01 9.65
CA HIS A 155 -11.05 -9.39 9.18
C HIS A 155 -10.00 -9.36 10.29
N ARG A 156 -9.04 -10.29 10.20
CA ARG A 156 -7.87 -10.42 11.07
C ARG A 156 -6.64 -10.46 10.19
N HIS A 157 -5.89 -9.37 10.17
CA HIS A 157 -4.64 -9.26 9.42
C HIS A 157 -3.45 -9.50 10.33
N ARG A 158 -2.67 -10.54 10.04
CA ARG A 158 -1.36 -10.77 10.66
C ARG A 158 -0.28 -10.18 9.75
N LYS A 159 0.54 -9.28 10.28
CA LYS A 159 1.61 -8.58 9.53
C LYS A 159 2.50 -9.58 8.77
N THR A 160 2.55 -9.45 7.45
CA THR A 160 3.28 -10.39 6.58
C THR A 160 4.73 -9.99 6.37
N HIS A 161 5.04 -8.69 6.38
CA HIS A 161 6.39 -8.17 6.20
C HIS A 161 6.91 -7.52 7.49
N MET A 162 7.96 -8.11 8.05
CA MET A 162 8.57 -7.67 9.31
C MET A 162 9.72 -6.68 9.05
N ALA A 163 9.81 -5.63 9.87
CA ALA A 163 10.93 -4.69 9.82
C ALA A 163 12.19 -5.23 10.51
N GLN A 164 12.01 -6.13 11.48
CA GLN A 164 13.08 -6.78 12.22
C GLN A 164 13.41 -8.14 11.57
N PRO A 165 14.62 -8.69 11.79
CA PRO A 165 14.92 -10.06 11.42
C PRO A 165 13.84 -11.02 11.94
N TYR A 166 13.44 -11.96 11.10
CA TYR A 166 12.51 -13.03 11.49
C TYR A 166 13.04 -13.74 12.75
N PHE A 167 12.13 -14.24 13.60
CA PHE A 167 12.46 -15.08 14.78
C PHE A 167 13.03 -14.35 16.00
N ASP A 168 12.76 -13.06 16.17
CA ASP A 168 13.05 -12.36 17.43
C ASP A 168 11.84 -11.56 17.94
N PRO A 169 11.06 -12.10 18.90
CA PRO A 169 11.33 -13.33 19.66
C PRO A 169 11.20 -14.64 18.83
N PRO A 170 11.78 -15.78 19.27
CA PRO A 170 11.87 -17.02 18.48
C PRO A 170 10.54 -17.58 17.98
N ASN A 171 9.43 -17.26 18.64
CA ASN A 171 8.06 -17.66 18.26
C ASN A 171 7.26 -16.55 17.55
N TYR A 172 7.85 -15.38 17.31
CA TYR A 172 7.20 -14.31 16.57
C TYR A 172 7.24 -14.62 15.08
N ARG A 173 6.06 -14.65 14.46
CA ARG A 173 5.87 -15.17 13.11
C ARG A 173 5.14 -14.14 12.23
N PRO A 174 5.56 -13.98 10.96
CA PRO A 174 4.78 -13.22 10.01
C PRO A 174 3.44 -13.93 9.73
N GLY A 175 2.46 -13.16 9.29
CA GLY A 175 1.29 -13.71 8.60
C GLY A 175 1.65 -14.20 7.20
N TYR A 176 0.70 -14.88 6.57
CA TYR A 176 0.88 -15.50 5.24
C TYR A 176 -0.16 -15.05 4.21
N GLU A 177 -1.07 -14.15 4.58
CA GLU A 177 -2.18 -13.71 3.72
C GLU A 177 -2.27 -12.19 3.69
N LEU A 178 -2.47 -11.64 2.49
CA LEU A 178 -2.87 -10.26 2.25
C LEU A 178 -4.17 -10.32 1.46
N LYS A 179 -5.27 -9.90 2.09
CA LYS A 179 -6.60 -10.02 1.52
C LYS A 179 -7.45 -8.82 1.91
N SER A 180 -8.21 -8.33 0.95
CA SER A 180 -9.24 -7.32 1.18
C SER A 180 -10.57 -7.97 1.56
N PHE A 181 -11.42 -7.21 2.24
CA PHE A 181 -12.66 -7.72 2.82
C PHE A 181 -13.75 -6.66 2.74
N ASP A 182 -15.00 -7.10 2.75
CA ASP A 182 -16.14 -6.20 2.62
C ASP A 182 -16.50 -5.60 3.99
N THR A 183 -16.84 -4.32 3.98
CA THR A 183 -17.35 -3.57 5.14
C THR A 183 -18.63 -2.83 4.71
N ALA A 184 -19.35 -2.22 5.66
CA ALA A 184 -20.49 -1.36 5.34
C ALA A 184 -20.12 -0.13 4.47
N TYR A 185 -18.83 0.21 4.41
CA TYR A 185 -18.29 1.41 3.76
C TYR A 185 -17.54 1.11 2.44
N GLY A 186 -17.59 -0.16 1.98
CA GLY A 186 -16.87 -0.65 0.82
C GLY A 186 -15.78 -1.65 1.18
N ARG A 187 -15.01 -2.05 0.18
CA ARG A 187 -13.97 -3.07 0.35
C ARG A 187 -12.71 -2.44 0.93
N ALA A 188 -12.22 -2.99 2.03
CA ALA A 188 -11.09 -2.47 2.80
C ALA A 188 -9.91 -3.45 2.79
N GLY A 189 -8.72 -2.93 3.06
CA GLY A 189 -7.52 -3.70 3.32
C GLY A 189 -6.76 -3.13 4.51
N ILE A 190 -5.99 -3.98 5.19
CA ILE A 190 -5.11 -3.58 6.29
C ILE A 190 -3.68 -3.91 5.90
N ILE A 191 -2.78 -2.96 6.14
CA ILE A 191 -1.34 -3.21 6.17
C ILE A 191 -0.78 -2.64 7.47
N ILE A 192 0.17 -3.30 8.13
CA ILE A 192 0.68 -2.85 9.41
C ILE A 192 2.07 -2.25 9.22
N CYS A 193 2.24 -0.99 9.61
CA CYS A 193 3.52 -0.30 9.71
C CYS A 193 4.45 -0.56 8.51
N TYR A 194 5.46 -1.40 8.67
CA TYR A 194 6.50 -1.67 7.67
C TYR A 194 5.96 -2.12 6.30
N GLU A 195 4.82 -2.82 6.27
CA GLU A 195 4.20 -3.28 5.03
C GLU A 195 3.93 -2.13 4.03
N ARG A 196 3.74 -0.90 4.51
CA ARG A 196 3.58 0.29 3.66
C ARG A 196 4.81 0.61 2.79
N GLN A 197 5.99 0.16 3.21
CA GLN A 197 7.24 0.34 2.47
C GLN A 197 7.36 -0.65 1.31
N VAL A 198 6.63 -1.76 1.35
CA VAL A 198 6.60 -2.81 0.32
C VAL A 198 5.46 -2.49 -0.65
N PRO A 199 5.74 -1.94 -1.86
CA PRO A 199 4.68 -1.53 -2.80
C PRO A 199 3.66 -2.62 -3.09
N GLU A 200 4.13 -3.86 -3.18
CA GLU A 200 3.36 -5.05 -3.52
C GLU A 200 2.18 -5.28 -2.57
N THR A 201 2.29 -4.90 -1.29
CA THR A 201 1.21 -5.09 -0.30
C THR A 201 -0.02 -4.26 -0.68
N SER A 202 0.18 -2.97 -0.96
CA SER A 202 -0.89 -2.07 -1.37
C SER A 202 -1.44 -2.40 -2.75
N VAL A 203 -0.60 -2.87 -3.67
CA VAL A 203 -1.01 -3.30 -5.01
C VAL A 203 -1.88 -4.55 -4.93
N ALA A 204 -1.48 -5.54 -4.13
CA ALA A 204 -2.24 -6.78 -3.96
C ALA A 204 -3.64 -6.51 -3.41
N LEU A 205 -3.75 -5.71 -2.35
CA LEU A 205 -5.04 -5.34 -1.76
C LEU A 205 -5.93 -4.56 -2.72
N ALA A 206 -5.37 -3.63 -3.48
CA ALA A 206 -6.12 -2.84 -4.46
C ALA A 206 -6.59 -3.69 -5.66
N LEU A 207 -5.77 -4.64 -6.12
CA LEU A 207 -6.16 -5.61 -7.16
C LEU A 207 -7.23 -6.59 -6.68
N ASP A 208 -7.25 -6.92 -5.39
CA ASP A 208 -8.35 -7.66 -4.74
C ASP A 208 -9.58 -6.76 -4.48
N GLY A 209 -9.52 -5.48 -4.88
CA GLY A 209 -10.66 -4.58 -4.93
C GLY A 209 -10.79 -3.65 -3.73
N ALA A 210 -9.80 -3.58 -2.83
CA ALA A 210 -9.80 -2.58 -1.77
C ALA A 210 -9.87 -1.16 -2.35
N HIS A 211 -10.66 -0.30 -1.72
CA HIS A 211 -10.69 1.15 -1.98
C HIS A 211 -10.25 1.97 -0.77
N ILE A 212 -10.15 1.32 0.38
CA ILE A 212 -9.68 1.88 1.64
C ILE A 212 -8.54 0.99 2.15
N ILE A 213 -7.37 1.56 2.38
CA ILE A 213 -6.25 0.86 3.01
C ILE A 213 -5.92 1.56 4.33
N ILE A 214 -6.05 0.82 5.42
CA ILE A 214 -5.73 1.30 6.76
C ILE A 214 -4.32 0.82 7.14
N ASN A 215 -3.56 1.73 7.74
CA ASN A 215 -2.19 1.50 8.13
C ASN A 215 -1.90 1.92 9.58
N PRO A 216 -2.28 1.08 10.57
CA PRO A 216 -1.84 1.23 11.96
C PRO A 216 -0.32 1.12 12.03
N SER A 217 0.33 2.07 12.70
CA SER A 217 1.78 2.18 12.69
C SER A 217 2.36 2.73 14.00
N TYR A 218 3.56 2.29 14.36
CA TYR A 218 4.39 2.91 15.41
C TYR A 218 5.79 3.33 14.90
N GLY A 219 6.15 2.95 13.67
CA GLY A 219 7.49 3.13 13.11
C GLY A 219 7.81 4.53 12.58
N SER A 220 8.60 4.59 11.50
CA SER A 220 9.03 5.85 10.90
C SER A 220 7.87 6.75 10.44
N ARG A 221 8.08 8.06 10.46
CA ARG A 221 7.08 9.10 10.14
C ARG A 221 7.77 10.32 9.49
N GLY A 222 7.00 11.30 9.02
CA GLY A 222 7.53 12.53 8.43
C GLY A 222 7.53 12.54 6.90
N GLU A 223 8.33 13.41 6.28
CA GLU A 223 8.25 13.73 4.85
C GLU A 223 8.32 12.49 3.93
N TRP A 224 9.26 11.58 4.17
CA TRP A 224 9.37 10.35 3.38
C TRP A 224 8.14 9.44 3.53
N ASN A 225 7.50 9.43 4.69
CA ASN A 225 6.25 8.71 4.90
C ASN A 225 5.13 9.35 4.08
N ASP A 226 5.05 10.67 4.09
CA ASP A 226 4.04 11.42 3.34
C ASP A 226 4.17 11.16 1.83
N THR A 227 5.38 11.30 1.29
CA THR A 227 5.67 11.06 -0.14
C THR A 227 5.34 9.62 -0.55
N MET A 228 5.75 8.65 0.25
CA MET A 228 5.49 7.24 0.00
C MET A 228 3.99 6.94 -0.03
N LEU A 229 3.25 7.33 1.01
CA LEU A 229 1.84 7.00 1.11
C LEU A 229 1.00 7.74 0.07
N ARG A 230 1.38 8.97 -0.33
CA ARG A 230 0.73 9.66 -1.46
C ARG A 230 0.88 8.90 -2.77
N THR A 231 2.07 8.35 -3.01
CA THR A 231 2.36 7.54 -4.19
C THR A 231 1.52 6.25 -4.15
N ARG A 232 1.49 5.54 -3.01
CA ARG A 232 0.67 4.33 -2.85
C ARG A 232 -0.82 4.59 -3.03
N ALA A 233 -1.35 5.67 -2.47
CA ALA A 233 -2.75 6.05 -2.65
C ALA A 233 -3.07 6.28 -4.14
N ARG A 234 -2.24 7.06 -4.83
CA ARG A 234 -2.40 7.42 -6.24
C ARG A 234 -2.28 6.21 -7.17
N ASP A 235 -1.24 5.40 -7.02
CA ASP A 235 -0.94 4.26 -7.90
C ASP A 235 -1.97 3.14 -7.80
N ASN A 236 -2.69 3.08 -6.67
CA ASN A 236 -3.68 2.07 -6.36
C ASN A 236 -5.11 2.61 -6.35
N ASN A 237 -5.30 3.92 -6.55
CA ASN A 237 -6.59 4.59 -6.50
C ASN A 237 -7.41 4.23 -5.23
N CYS A 238 -6.74 4.28 -4.08
CA CYS A 238 -7.30 3.95 -2.77
C CYS A 238 -7.19 5.13 -1.81
N TYR A 239 -8.15 5.28 -0.90
CA TYR A 239 -7.93 6.04 0.32
C TYR A 239 -6.87 5.34 1.16
N PHE A 240 -6.00 6.13 1.77
CA PHE A 240 -4.98 5.64 2.68
C PHE A 240 -5.08 6.35 4.01
N LEU A 241 -5.24 5.61 5.10
CA LEU A 241 -5.19 6.14 6.46
C LEU A 241 -3.98 5.59 7.19
N PHE A 242 -3.08 6.48 7.59
CA PHE A 242 -1.98 6.19 8.50
C PHE A 242 -2.30 6.71 9.89
N THR A 243 -2.40 5.79 10.85
CA THR A 243 -2.62 6.10 12.27
C THR A 243 -1.38 5.72 13.06
N HIS A 244 -0.75 6.72 13.67
CA HIS A 244 0.48 6.58 14.43
C HIS A 244 0.45 7.52 15.64
N PRO A 245 1.09 7.19 16.79
CA PRO A 245 0.98 7.97 18.02
C PRO A 245 1.33 9.46 17.92
N LYS A 246 2.19 9.80 16.94
CA LYS A 246 2.68 11.17 16.68
C LYS A 246 2.46 11.66 15.25
N GLN A 247 1.67 10.95 14.45
CA GLN A 247 1.26 11.46 13.14
C GLN A 247 -0.03 10.77 12.67
N THR A 248 -1.01 11.54 12.22
CA THR A 248 -2.14 11.04 11.44
C THR A 248 -2.07 11.59 10.04
N LEU A 249 -2.09 10.72 9.04
CA LEU A 249 -2.08 11.11 7.63
C LEU A 249 -3.20 10.39 6.89
N ALA A 250 -4.12 11.16 6.31
CA ALA A 250 -5.18 10.66 5.44
C ALA A 250 -4.98 11.19 4.02
N ILE A 251 -5.08 10.30 3.03
CA ILE A 251 -4.78 10.61 1.63
C ILE A 251 -5.94 10.12 0.76
N ALA A 252 -6.36 10.97 -0.18
CA ALA A 252 -7.37 10.64 -1.17
C ALA A 252 -6.80 9.76 -2.30
N PRO A 253 -7.67 9.03 -3.05
CA PRO A 253 -7.26 8.17 -4.17
C PRO A 253 -6.41 8.85 -5.26
N ASN A 254 -6.50 10.17 -5.43
CA ASN A 254 -5.71 10.92 -6.41
C ASN A 254 -4.28 11.30 -5.92
N GLY A 255 -3.95 10.99 -4.65
CA GLY A 255 -2.69 11.32 -3.99
C GLY A 255 -2.67 12.67 -3.26
N SER A 256 -3.80 13.39 -3.18
CA SER A 256 -3.91 14.62 -2.38
C SER A 256 -4.02 14.28 -0.89
N ILE A 257 -3.32 15.05 -0.07
CA ILE A 257 -3.44 14.97 1.39
C ILE A 257 -4.81 15.54 1.80
N ILE A 258 -5.58 14.76 2.56
CA ILE A 258 -6.83 15.21 3.20
C ILE A 258 -6.51 15.81 4.56
N LEU A 259 -5.66 15.13 5.33
CA LEU A 259 -5.27 15.50 6.69
C LEU A 259 -3.81 15.06 6.92
N ASN A 260 -3.01 15.89 7.59
CA ASN A 260 -1.65 15.52 7.99
C ASN A 260 -1.28 16.21 9.31
N GLU A 261 -1.66 15.59 10.42
CA GLU A 261 -1.39 16.07 11.77
C GLU A 261 -0.12 15.42 12.30
N LYS A 262 0.81 16.21 12.85
CA LYS A 262 2.13 15.76 13.28
C LYS A 262 2.43 16.20 14.71
N ASP A 263 3.23 15.40 15.40
CA ASP A 263 3.80 15.68 16.72
C ASP A 263 2.77 15.92 17.83
N LYS A 264 1.55 15.42 17.66
CA LYS A 264 0.43 15.56 18.61
C LYS A 264 -0.32 14.25 18.80
N GLU A 265 -0.86 14.09 20.00
CA GLU A 265 -1.83 13.04 20.34
C GLU A 265 -3.24 13.64 20.39
N GLY A 266 -4.27 12.83 20.14
CA GLY A 266 -5.65 13.26 20.10
C GLY A 266 -6.50 12.42 19.15
N ILE A 267 -7.71 12.90 18.91
CA ILE A 267 -8.62 12.34 17.91
C ILE A 267 -8.56 13.22 16.69
N PHE A 268 -8.27 12.62 15.53
CA PHE A 268 -8.18 13.35 14.28
C PHE A 268 -9.19 12.81 13.29
N TYR A 269 -10.02 13.70 12.76
CA TYR A 269 -11.17 13.36 11.92
C TYR A 269 -10.91 13.69 10.46
N PHE A 270 -11.42 12.86 9.58
CA PHE A 270 -11.51 13.14 8.14
C PHE A 270 -12.71 12.42 7.53
N GLU A 271 -13.14 12.85 6.35
CA GLU A 271 -14.21 12.21 5.60
C GLU A 271 -13.63 11.39 4.45
N MET A 272 -14.13 10.17 4.28
CA MET A 272 -13.94 9.35 3.08
C MET A 272 -15.23 9.30 2.27
N GLY A 273 -15.15 9.02 0.97
CA GLY A 273 -16.33 8.90 0.09
C GLY A 273 -16.51 10.08 -0.87
N GLY A 274 -17.38 9.88 -1.86
CA GLY A 274 -17.67 10.89 -2.91
C GLY A 274 -16.66 10.98 -4.06
N HIS A 275 -15.66 10.10 -4.12
CA HIS A 275 -14.70 10.05 -5.23
C HIS A 275 -15.07 8.94 -6.23
N GLU A 276 -15.11 9.26 -7.53
CA GLU A 276 -15.25 8.23 -8.57
C GLU A 276 -14.04 7.28 -8.54
N ILE A 277 -14.31 5.99 -8.39
CA ILE A 277 -13.26 4.98 -8.36
C ILE A 277 -12.83 4.70 -9.80
N ARG A 278 -11.71 5.28 -10.24
CA ARG A 278 -11.11 5.02 -11.55
C ARG A 278 -10.29 3.74 -11.54
N GLN A 279 -10.96 2.61 -11.77
CA GLN A 279 -10.33 1.28 -11.89
C GLN A 279 -9.48 1.09 -13.17
N GLU A 280 -9.57 2.01 -14.14
CA GLU A 280 -8.92 1.85 -15.45
C GLU A 280 -7.40 1.69 -15.36
N ASN A 281 -6.75 2.40 -14.43
CA ASN A 281 -5.29 2.34 -14.30
C ASN A 281 -4.82 0.97 -13.78
N LEU A 282 -5.58 0.34 -12.87
CA LEU A 282 -5.26 -0.99 -12.35
C LEU A 282 -5.42 -2.05 -13.44
N LYS A 283 -6.46 -1.95 -14.29
CA LYS A 283 -6.70 -2.86 -15.42
C LYS A 283 -5.62 -2.81 -16.50
N ARG A 284 -4.84 -1.73 -16.60
CA ARG A 284 -3.74 -1.58 -17.56
C ARG A 284 -2.43 -2.23 -17.09
N ARG A 285 -2.36 -2.72 -15.84
CA ARG A 285 -1.17 -3.41 -15.31
C ARG A 285 -0.98 -4.75 -16.02
N ARG A 286 0.28 -5.11 -16.27
CA ARG A 286 0.70 -6.34 -16.96
C ARG A 286 1.48 -7.26 -16.03
N PRO A 287 0.82 -7.99 -15.11
CA PRO A 287 1.51 -8.85 -14.14
C PRO A 287 2.40 -9.90 -14.83
N GLU A 288 2.04 -10.36 -16.02
CA GLU A 288 2.84 -11.30 -16.81
C GLU A 288 4.22 -10.74 -17.19
N ALA A 289 4.39 -9.42 -17.25
CA ALA A 289 5.67 -8.79 -17.56
C ALA A 289 6.69 -8.87 -16.41
N PHE A 290 6.24 -9.05 -15.17
CA PHE A 290 7.13 -8.98 -14.00
C PHE A 290 6.97 -10.12 -12.99
N ALA A 291 5.88 -10.91 -13.02
CA ALA A 291 5.61 -11.96 -12.04
C ALA A 291 6.74 -13.00 -11.95
N LYS A 292 7.25 -13.47 -13.10
CA LYS A 292 8.37 -14.42 -13.14
C LYS A 292 9.64 -13.82 -12.56
N THR A 293 9.96 -12.58 -12.93
CA THR A 293 11.14 -11.86 -12.46
C THR A 293 11.09 -11.62 -10.96
N LEU A 294 9.94 -11.17 -10.43
CA LEU A 294 9.74 -10.99 -8.99
C LEU A 294 9.99 -12.31 -8.24
N ALA A 295 9.31 -13.39 -8.64
CA ALA A 295 9.44 -14.68 -7.97
C ALA A 295 10.89 -15.22 -7.97
N GLN A 296 11.65 -15.00 -9.05
CA GLN A 296 13.02 -15.50 -9.18
C GLN A 296 14.05 -14.67 -8.43
N HIS A 297 13.82 -13.37 -8.25
CA HIS A 297 14.85 -12.42 -7.81
C HIS A 297 14.56 -11.72 -6.48
N VAL A 298 13.35 -11.84 -5.91
CA VAL A 298 12.94 -11.14 -4.68
C VAL A 298 13.91 -11.35 -3.50
N HIS A 299 14.49 -12.54 -3.36
CA HIS A 299 15.46 -12.85 -2.29
C HIS A 299 16.91 -12.50 -2.62
N ARG A 300 17.22 -12.19 -3.88
CA ARG A 300 18.58 -11.83 -4.31
C ARG A 300 18.83 -10.34 -4.21
N GLY A 301 17.78 -9.51 -4.20
CA GLY A 301 17.92 -8.06 -4.13
C GLY A 301 18.82 -7.48 -5.24
N ASN A 302 19.35 -6.29 -5.02
CA ASN A 302 20.19 -5.59 -6.00
C ASN A 302 21.66 -6.06 -5.93
N GLN A 303 21.91 -7.35 -6.23
CA GLN A 303 23.22 -7.98 -6.10
C GLN A 303 24.26 -7.59 -7.17
N ARG A 304 23.85 -6.89 -8.23
CA ARG A 304 24.79 -6.29 -9.19
C ARG A 304 25.15 -4.88 -8.72
N LEU A 305 26.02 -4.81 -7.71
CA LEU A 305 26.67 -3.56 -7.32
C LEU A 305 27.70 -3.16 -8.39
N SER A 306 27.25 -2.63 -9.51
CA SER A 306 28.09 -1.71 -10.29
C SER A 306 27.81 -0.33 -9.74
N THR A 307 28.59 0.14 -8.77
CA THR A 307 28.57 1.55 -8.39
C THR A 307 29.06 2.32 -9.61
N PRO A 308 28.20 3.04 -10.34
CA PRO A 308 28.66 3.76 -11.52
C PRO A 308 29.69 4.78 -11.06
N GLY A 309 30.76 4.99 -11.85
CA GLY A 309 31.59 6.16 -11.69
C GLY A 309 30.76 7.44 -11.77
N ARG A 310 31.32 8.58 -11.33
CA ARG A 310 30.62 9.86 -11.38
C ARG A 310 30.43 10.28 -12.85
N ILE A 311 29.22 10.17 -13.37
CA ILE A 311 28.86 10.60 -14.73
C ILE A 311 28.00 11.87 -14.68
N LYS A 312 28.19 12.77 -15.65
CA LYS A 312 27.32 13.93 -15.85
C LYS A 312 26.20 13.54 -16.81
N VAL A 313 24.95 13.65 -16.35
CA VAL A 313 23.73 13.32 -17.12
C VAL A 313 22.93 14.59 -17.36
N ALA A 314 22.34 14.73 -18.55
CA ALA A 314 21.43 15.82 -18.89
C ALA A 314 20.02 15.29 -19.17
N ALA A 315 19.01 15.90 -18.55
CA ALA A 315 17.62 15.75 -18.96
C ALA A 315 17.27 16.90 -19.90
N VAL A 316 16.97 16.60 -21.16
CA VAL A 316 16.77 17.61 -22.21
C VAL A 316 15.29 17.99 -22.28
N GLN A 317 15.00 19.28 -22.17
CA GLN A 317 13.69 19.82 -22.50
C GLN A 317 13.67 20.22 -23.98
N LEU A 318 12.87 19.51 -24.77
CA LEU A 318 12.76 19.71 -26.21
C LEU A 318 11.29 19.85 -26.59
N ALA A 319 10.91 20.99 -27.16
CA ALA A 319 9.60 21.14 -27.80
C ALA A 319 9.59 20.36 -29.12
N VAL A 320 8.89 19.24 -29.19
CA VAL A 320 8.83 18.37 -30.38
C VAL A 320 7.79 18.86 -31.40
N SER A 321 7.99 18.54 -32.67
CA SER A 321 7.08 18.87 -33.78
C SER A 321 6.73 17.62 -34.62
N ASN A 322 5.79 17.71 -35.57
CA ASN A 322 5.51 16.64 -36.56
C ASN A 322 6.52 16.62 -37.73
N ASP A 323 7.74 17.13 -37.51
CA ASP A 323 8.81 17.17 -38.49
C ASP A 323 10.01 16.38 -37.97
N LEU A 324 10.13 15.14 -38.47
CA LEU A 324 11.18 14.20 -38.08
C LEU A 324 12.58 14.78 -38.31
N GLU A 325 12.81 15.46 -39.43
CA GLU A 325 14.14 15.99 -39.76
C GLU A 325 14.50 17.16 -38.85
N LYS A 326 13.55 18.07 -38.60
CA LYS A 326 13.73 19.18 -37.68
C LYS A 326 13.98 18.71 -36.25
N ASN A 327 13.22 17.71 -35.79
CA ASN A 327 13.41 17.13 -34.46
C ASN A 327 14.79 16.46 -34.34
N THR A 328 15.15 15.62 -35.32
CA THR A 328 16.46 14.94 -35.39
C THR A 328 17.59 15.95 -35.33
N LYS A 329 17.53 17.02 -36.14
CA LYS A 329 18.54 18.08 -36.16
C LYS A 329 18.70 18.72 -34.77
N ARG A 330 17.59 19.04 -34.09
CA ARG A 330 17.64 19.65 -32.75
C ARG A 330 18.20 18.70 -31.70
N ILE A 331 17.89 17.40 -31.78
CA ILE A 331 18.49 16.37 -30.93
C ILE A 331 20.02 16.36 -31.12
N CYS A 332 20.49 16.36 -32.38
CA CYS A 332 21.92 16.40 -32.71
C CYS A 332 22.60 17.68 -32.19
N GLU A 333 21.97 18.85 -32.33
CA GLU A 333 22.47 20.12 -31.79
C GLU A 333 22.60 20.08 -30.27
N HIS A 334 21.62 19.51 -29.57
CA HIS A 334 21.70 19.29 -28.12
C HIS A 334 22.85 18.34 -27.74
N ILE A 335 23.01 17.22 -28.44
CA ILE A 335 24.10 16.26 -28.20
C ILE A 335 25.46 16.97 -28.30
N ALA A 336 25.71 17.67 -29.40
CA ALA A 336 26.97 18.37 -29.64
C ALA A 336 27.22 19.49 -28.60
N GLY A 337 26.17 20.22 -28.19
CA GLY A 337 26.26 21.24 -27.16
C GLY A 337 26.52 20.69 -25.76
N LEU A 338 25.91 19.55 -25.41
CA LEU A 338 26.04 18.90 -24.11
C LEU A 338 27.40 18.20 -23.94
N ALA A 339 27.93 17.61 -25.01
CA ALA A 339 29.24 16.98 -25.00
C ALA A 339 30.35 17.97 -24.63
N LYS A 340 30.28 19.21 -25.14
CA LYS A 340 31.19 20.31 -24.76
C LYS A 340 31.13 20.67 -23.27
N GLN A 341 30.05 20.32 -22.59
CA GLN A 341 29.88 20.52 -21.15
C GLN A 341 30.28 19.29 -20.33
N GLY A 342 30.88 18.27 -20.95
CA GLY A 342 31.30 17.02 -20.31
C GLY A 342 30.13 16.10 -19.92
N VAL A 343 28.95 16.26 -20.54
CA VAL A 343 27.82 15.33 -20.36
C VAL A 343 28.16 14.02 -21.06
N ARG A 344 27.94 12.89 -20.39
CA ARG A 344 28.11 11.55 -20.97
C ARG A 344 26.80 10.87 -21.33
N VAL A 345 25.69 11.25 -20.70
CA VAL A 345 24.37 10.68 -21.01
C VAL A 345 23.34 11.81 -21.16
N ALA A 346 22.61 11.84 -22.27
CA ALA A 346 21.48 12.75 -22.48
C ALA A 346 20.16 11.98 -22.59
N LEU A 347 19.18 12.35 -21.77
CA LEU A 347 17.82 11.81 -21.81
C LEU A 347 16.90 12.82 -22.51
N PHE A 348 16.31 12.41 -23.64
CA PHE A 348 15.34 13.20 -24.38
C PHE A 348 13.90 12.81 -24.01
N PRO A 349 12.90 13.67 -24.28
CA PRO A 349 11.49 13.34 -24.08
C PRO A 349 11.05 12.08 -24.85
N GLU A 350 9.96 11.46 -24.42
CA GLU A 350 9.30 10.39 -25.17
C GLU A 350 8.85 10.90 -26.56
N CYS A 351 8.96 10.06 -27.59
CA CYS A 351 8.69 10.41 -28.99
C CYS A 351 9.43 11.70 -29.42
N ALA A 352 10.67 11.90 -28.99
CA ALA A 352 11.45 13.09 -29.33
C ALA A 352 11.71 13.26 -30.83
N THR A 353 11.80 12.16 -31.59
CA THR A 353 12.00 12.18 -33.04
C THR A 353 10.69 12.42 -33.79
N THR A 354 9.60 11.82 -33.36
CA THR A 354 8.32 11.77 -34.10
C THR A 354 7.28 12.77 -33.63
N GLY A 355 7.32 13.15 -32.35
CA GLY A 355 6.32 13.94 -31.67
C GLY A 355 5.22 13.11 -31.00
N TYR A 356 4.52 13.70 -30.02
CA TYR A 356 3.39 13.08 -29.32
C TYR A 356 2.13 13.95 -29.48
N PHE A 357 1.34 13.67 -30.52
CA PHE A 357 0.15 14.44 -30.87
C PHE A 357 -1.09 13.53 -30.89
N LYS A 358 -2.13 13.89 -30.12
CA LYS A 358 -3.31 13.06 -29.91
C LYS A 358 -4.18 12.89 -31.16
N ASP A 359 -4.16 13.89 -32.03
CA ASP A 359 -5.05 13.97 -33.20
C ASP A 359 -4.37 13.57 -34.51
N GLU A 360 -3.04 13.39 -34.49
CA GLU A 360 -2.23 13.07 -35.65
C GLU A 360 -1.06 12.19 -35.22
N ILE A 361 -1.02 10.94 -35.69
CA ILE A 361 0.18 10.10 -35.60
C ILE A 361 0.88 10.22 -36.94
N PRO A 362 2.01 10.96 -37.04
CA PRO A 362 2.73 11.08 -38.30
C PRO A 362 3.15 9.71 -38.81
N LYS A 363 2.82 9.41 -40.06
CA LYS A 363 3.17 8.14 -40.70
C LYS A 363 4.56 8.25 -41.31
N TYR A 364 5.59 7.97 -40.50
CA TYR A 364 6.94 7.78 -40.99
C TYR A 364 7.16 6.33 -41.41
N THR A 365 7.85 6.15 -42.53
CA THR A 365 8.32 4.82 -42.93
C THR A 365 9.43 4.35 -42.00
N GLU A 366 9.59 3.04 -41.85
CA GLU A 366 10.71 2.43 -41.12
C GLU A 366 12.07 2.99 -41.59
N LYS A 367 12.22 3.23 -42.89
CA LYS A 367 13.42 3.82 -43.48
C LYS A 367 13.69 5.26 -42.99
N GLN A 368 12.64 6.07 -42.82
CA GLN A 368 12.78 7.44 -42.31
C GLN A 368 13.18 7.44 -40.82
N LEU A 369 12.53 6.61 -40.01
CA LEU A 369 12.84 6.48 -38.58
C LEU A 369 14.28 5.96 -38.39
N LYS A 370 14.65 4.90 -39.12
CA LYS A 370 16.00 4.36 -39.10
C LYS A 370 17.05 5.40 -39.48
N LYS A 371 16.80 6.23 -40.50
CA LYS A 371 17.72 7.32 -40.89
C LYS A 371 17.89 8.35 -39.78
N ALA A 372 16.81 8.70 -39.07
CA ALA A 372 16.88 9.61 -37.93
C ALA A 372 17.69 8.99 -36.76
N GLU A 373 17.41 7.73 -36.42
CA GLU A 373 18.13 6.99 -35.38
C GLU A 373 19.62 6.84 -35.70
N GLU A 374 19.97 6.52 -36.95
CA GLU A 374 21.36 6.44 -37.42
C GLU A 374 22.06 7.81 -37.34
N THR A 375 21.36 8.90 -37.70
CA THR A 375 21.91 10.26 -37.62
C THR A 375 22.21 10.66 -36.17
N ILE A 376 21.30 10.33 -35.24
CA ILE A 376 21.47 10.57 -33.81
C ILE A 376 22.62 9.70 -33.27
N ALA A 377 22.66 8.41 -33.62
CA ALA A 377 23.70 7.49 -33.18
C ALA A 377 25.09 7.92 -33.67
N TYR A 378 25.20 8.38 -34.92
CA TYR A 378 26.43 8.94 -35.47
C TYR A 378 26.88 10.19 -34.71
N THR A 379 25.95 11.12 -34.44
CA THR A 379 26.25 12.33 -33.66
C THR A 379 26.70 12.00 -32.24
N CYS A 380 26.08 11.01 -31.60
CA CYS A 380 26.51 10.46 -30.31
C CYS A 380 27.95 9.94 -30.35
N ALA A 381 28.29 9.14 -31.37
CA ALA A 381 29.62 8.57 -31.53
C ALA A 381 30.70 9.64 -31.76
N GLU A 382 30.42 10.66 -32.58
CA GLU A 382 31.34 11.78 -32.80
C GLU A 382 31.62 12.61 -31.54
N ASN A 383 30.70 12.59 -30.58
CA ASN A 383 30.73 13.44 -29.39
C ASN A 383 31.01 12.67 -28.08
N ASP A 384 31.31 11.37 -28.14
CA ASP A 384 31.48 10.47 -26.98
C ASP A 384 30.34 10.58 -25.94
N LEU A 385 29.09 10.67 -26.43
CA LEU A 385 27.90 10.87 -25.61
C LEU A 385 26.85 9.78 -25.90
N TYR A 386 26.27 9.19 -24.86
CA TYR A 386 25.14 8.27 -24.97
C TYR A 386 23.82 9.05 -24.94
N ALA A 387 22.90 8.78 -25.86
CA ALA A 387 21.56 9.39 -25.83
C ALA A 387 20.47 8.33 -25.62
N ILE A 388 19.49 8.65 -24.80
CA ILE A 388 18.23 7.91 -24.67
C ILE A 388 17.17 8.75 -25.38
N VAL A 389 16.66 8.22 -26.49
CA VAL A 389 15.73 8.91 -27.38
C VAL A 389 14.58 7.96 -27.71
N GLY A 390 13.34 8.44 -27.61
CA GLY A 390 12.16 7.71 -28.05
C GLY A 390 11.68 8.17 -29.43
N SER A 391 11.14 7.24 -30.21
CA SER A 391 10.43 7.47 -31.47
C SER A 391 8.96 7.12 -31.34
#